data_AF-L5M356-F1
#
_entry.id   AF-L5M356-F1
#
_cell.length_a   1.000
_cell.length_b   1.000
_cell.length_c   1.000
_cell.angle_alpha   90.00
_cell.angle_beta   90.00
_cell.angle_gamma   90.00
#
_symmetry.space_group_name_H-M   'P 1'
#
loop_
_entity.id
_entity.type
_entity.pdbx_description
1 polymer ?
#
loop_
_entity_poly.entity_id
_entity_poly.type
_entity_poly.pdbx_seq_one_letter_code
_entity_poly.pdbx_strand_id
1 'polypeptide(L)' 'MALERNLNQALLELHALESACTNPHLCDFLKNHFLGEEVKLIKKMGNHLTHLCRLASPQAGLGEYLFERLTVKYY' A
#
# COMPACT_ATOMS: atom_id res chain seq x y z
N MET A 1 -3.25 0.89 7.24
CA MET A 1 -1.99 1.50 6.74
C MET A 1 -0.77 1.07 7.57
N ALA A 2 -0.89 0.92 8.90
CA ALA A 2 0.24 0.44 9.72
C ALA A 2 0.76 -0.93 9.28
N LEU A 3 -0.13 -1.88 8.94
CA LEU A 3 0.26 -3.21 8.47
C LEU A 3 1.12 -3.17 7.20
N GLU A 4 0.62 -2.57 6.12
CA GLU A 4 1.38 -2.44 4.85
C GLU A 4 2.70 -1.70 5.04
N ARG A 5 2.74 -0.65 5.88
CA ARG A 5 3.99 0.05 6.17
C ARG A 5 5.01 -0.84 6.89
N ASN A 6 4.55 -1.65 7.85
CA ASN A 6 5.40 -2.59 8.56
C ASN A 6 5.89 -3.72 7.64
N LEU A 7 5.02 -4.22 6.74
CA LEU A 7 5.38 -5.23 5.75
C LEU A 7 6.42 -4.70 4.77
N ASN A 8 6.19 -3.51 4.20
CA ASN A 8 7.15 -2.86 3.32
C ASN A 8 8.49 -2.60 4.03
N GLN A 9 8.49 -2.23 5.31
CA GLN A 9 9.71 -2.05 6.09
C GLN A 9 10.47 -3.37 6.26
N ALA A 10 9.79 -4.45 6.62
CA ALA A 10 10.40 -5.79 6.74
C ALA A 10 10.99 -6.28 5.40
N LEU A 11 10.31 -6.00 4.28
CA LEU A 11 10.81 -6.34 2.94
C LEU A 11 12.05 -5.52 2.55
N LEU A 12 12.11 -4.25 2.94
CA LEU A 12 13.30 -3.40 2.72
C LEU A 12 14.49 -3.88 3.55
N GLU A 13 14.26 -4.28 4.81
CA GLU A 13 15.29 -4.85 5.68
C GLU A 13 15.83 -6.17 5.13
N LEU A 14 14.94 -7.05 4.67
CA LEU A 14 15.33 -8.31 4.01
C LEU A 14 16.14 -8.05 2.74
N HIS A 15 15.70 -7.11 1.89
CA HIS A 15 16.44 -6.74 0.69
C HIS A 15 17.83 -6.17 1.02
N ALA A 16 17.96 -5.36 2.07
CA ALA A 16 19.25 -4.84 2.52
C ALA A 16 20.19 -5.95 2.99
N LEU A 17 19.66 -6.94 3.71
CA LEU A 17 20.43 -8.11 4.15
C LEU A 17 20.91 -8.95 2.95
N GLU A 18 20.03 -9.26 2.01
CA GLU A 18 20.37 -10.07 0.82
C GLU A 18 21.35 -9.35 -0.11
N SER A 19 21.25 -8.01 -0.19
CA SER A 19 22.20 -7.19 -0.92
C SER A 19 23.59 -7.24 -0.28
N ALA A 20 23.68 -7.31 1.06
CA ALA A 20 24.94 -7.47 1.78
C ALA A 20 25.51 -8.90 1.68
N CYS A 21 24.63 -9.91 1.62
CA CYS A 21 24.98 -11.32 1.43
C CYS A 21 25.30 -11.67 -0.04
N THR A 22 25.28 -10.71 -0.96
CA THR A 22 25.58 -10.88 -2.39
C THR A 22 24.68 -11.92 -3.08
N ASN A 23 23.39 -11.95 -2.74
CA ASN A 23 22.40 -12.82 -3.39
C ASN A 23 21.56 -12.01 -4.40
N PRO A 24 22.05 -11.80 -5.63
CA PRO A 24 21.40 -10.95 -6.62
C PRO A 24 20.03 -11.50 -7.03
N HIS A 25 19.85 -12.83 -7.04
CA HIS A 25 18.59 -13.45 -7.44
C HIS A 25 17.47 -13.14 -6.44
N LEU A 26 17.76 -13.23 -5.14
CA LEU A 26 16.75 -12.92 -4.12
C LEU A 26 16.46 -11.41 -4.05
N CYS A 27 17.46 -10.55 -4.25
CA CYS A 27 17.24 -9.10 -4.37
C CYS A 27 16.28 -8.76 -5.53
N ASP A 28 16.54 -9.32 -6.72
CA ASP A 28 15.68 -9.10 -7.89
C ASP A 28 14.26 -9.67 -7.68
N PHE A 29 14.14 -10.83 -7.02
CA PHE A 29 12.84 -11.39 -6.67
C PHE A 29 12.04 -10.47 -5.76
N LEU A 30 12.65 -9.98 -4.67
CA LEU A 30 11.99 -9.05 -3.73
C LEU A 30 11.57 -7.74 -4.41
N LYS A 31 12.44 -7.21 -5.30
CA LYS A 31 12.17 -5.96 -6.02
C LYS A 31 11.04 -6.09 -7.02
N ASN A 32 11.05 -7.15 -7.85
CA ASN A 32 10.11 -7.31 -8.94
C ASN A 32 8.73 -7.81 -8.48
N HIS A 33 8.66 -8.56 -7.39
CA HIS A 33 7.39 -9.19 -6.97
C HIS A 33 6.74 -8.54 -5.75
N PHE A 34 7.50 -7.88 -4.87
CA PHE A 34 6.97 -7.40 -3.59
C PHE A 34 7.09 -5.89 -3.44
N LEU A 35 8.31 -5.34 -3.48
CA LEU A 35 8.56 -3.93 -3.19
C LEU A 35 7.79 -2.99 -4.12
N GLY A 36 7.68 -3.32 -5.41
CA GLY A 36 6.90 -2.53 -6.37
C GLY A 36 5.39 -2.55 -6.08
N GLU A 37 4.86 -3.69 -5.65
CA GLU A 37 3.43 -3.87 -5.36
C GLU A 37 3.04 -3.20 -4.03
N GLU A 38 3.87 -3.33 -3.00
CA GLU A 38 3.68 -2.67 -1.70
C GLU A 38 3.61 -1.14 -1.84
N VAL A 39 4.50 -0.53 -2.62
CA VAL A 39 4.48 0.92 -2.87
C VAL A 39 3.18 1.34 -3.57
N LYS A 40 2.71 0.55 -4.55
CA LYS A 40 1.43 0.82 -5.23
C LYS A 40 0.26 0.71 -4.26
N LEU A 41 0.26 -0.31 -3.40
CA LEU A 41 -0.80 -0.54 -2.42
C LEU A 41 -0.86 0.58 -1.37
N ILE A 42 0.28 0.94 -0.77
CA ILE A 42 0.36 2.05 0.20
C ILE A 42 -0.14 3.36 -0.43
N LYS A 43 0.23 3.64 -1.68
CA LYS A 43 -0.27 4.82 -2.42
C LYS A 43 -1.78 4.76 -2.62
N LYS A 44 -2.32 3.61 -3.04
CA LYS A 44 -3.78 3.41 -3.22
C LYS A 44 -4.52 3.65 -1.90
N MET A 45 -4.04 3.09 -0.80
CA MET A 45 -4.61 3.32 0.54
C MET A 45 -4.53 4.78 0.98
N GLY A 46 -3.43 5.48 0.69
CA GLY A 46 -3.29 6.91 0.98
C GLY A 46 -4.30 7.78 0.21
N ASN A 47 -4.53 7.47 -1.07
CA ASN A 47 -5.54 8.14 -1.88
C ASN A 47 -6.95 7.88 -1.32
N HIS A 48 -7.24 6.64 -0.93
CA HIS A 48 -8.52 6.27 -0.30
C HIS A 48 -8.78 7.04 0.98
N LEU A 49 -7.78 7.12 1.87
CA LEU A 49 -7.88 7.89 3.11
C LEU A 49 -8.12 9.38 2.82
N THR A 50 -7.41 9.95 1.84
CA THR A 50 -7.60 11.34 1.44
C THR A 50 -9.02 11.60 0.91
N HIS A 51 -9.57 10.69 0.11
CA HIS A 51 -10.96 10.79 -0.35
C HIS A 51 -11.94 10.71 0.80
N LEU A 52 -11.77 9.77 1.73
CA LEU A 52 -12.64 9.64 2.90
C LEU A 52 -12.57 10.89 3.80
N CYS A 53 -11.38 11.41 4.08
CA CYS A 53 -11.22 12.64 4.87
C CYS A 53 -11.90 13.86 4.20
N ARG A 54 -11.89 13.95 2.87
CA ARG A 54 -12.61 15.01 2.13
C ARG A 54 -14.13 14.84 2.17
N LEU A 55 -14.60 13.59 2.27
CA LEU A 55 -16.01 13.25 2.33
C LEU A 55 -16.58 13.30 3.76
N ALA A 56 -15.73 13.49 4.79
CA ALA A 56 -16.10 13.72 6.18
C ALA A 56 -16.66 15.15 6.39
N SER A 57 -17.82 15.41 5.79
CA SER A 57 -18.71 16.55 6.05
C SER A 57 -19.86 16.09 6.98
N PRO A 58 -20.82 16.91 7.46
CA PRO A 58 -21.93 16.47 8.33
C PRO A 58 -22.78 15.30 7.79
N GLN A 59 -22.56 14.88 6.55
CA GLN A 59 -23.15 13.72 5.88
C GLN A 59 -22.14 12.57 5.68
N ALA A 60 -21.20 12.37 6.61
CA ALA A 60 -20.12 11.37 6.53
C ALA A 60 -20.59 9.97 6.05
N GLY A 61 -21.79 9.53 6.45
CA GLY A 61 -22.37 8.26 5.97
C GLY A 61 -22.69 8.20 4.47
N LEU A 62 -23.08 9.31 3.83
CA LEU A 62 -23.22 9.37 2.36
C LEU A 62 -21.86 9.36 1.67
N GLY A 63 -20.86 10.00 2.28
CA GLY A 63 -19.48 10.00 1.81
C GLY A 63 -18.88 8.61 1.74
N GLU A 64 -18.99 7.84 2.82
CA GLU A 64 -18.52 6.46 2.89
C GLU A 64 -19.25 5.55 1.88
N TYR A 65 -20.58 5.65 1.79
CA TYR A 65 -21.39 4.87 0.84
C TYR A 65 -21.00 5.14 -0.62
N LEU A 66 -20.81 6.40 -1.01
CA LEU A 66 -20.37 6.76 -2.35
C LEU A 66 -18.94 6.29 -2.63
N PHE A 67 -18.05 6.38 -1.64
CA PHE A 67 -16.68 5.89 -1.76
C PHE A 67 -16.64 4.37 -2.01
N GLU A 68 -17.42 3.59 -1.26
CA GLU A 68 -17.52 2.14 -1.43
C GLU A 68 -18.03 1.76 -2.83
N ARG A 69 -19.09 2.43 -3.30
CA ARG A 69 -19.70 2.13 -4.61
C ARG A 69 -18.84 2.52 -5.80
N LEU A 70 -18.12 3.64 -5.72
CA LEU A 70 -17.42 4.21 -6.87
C LEU A 70 -15.93 3.83 -6.92
N THR A 71 -15.34 3.43 -5.79
CA THR A 71 -13.90 3.16 -5.71
C THR A 71 -13.58 1.73 -5.32
N VAL A 72 -14.34 1.13 -4.39
CA VAL A 72 -14.02 -0.21 -3.86
C VAL A 72 -14.65 -1.33 -4.70
N LYS A 73 -15.89 -1.15 -5.21
CA LYS A 73 -16.61 -2.18 -5.98
C LYS A 73 -16.08 -2.48 -7.39
N TYR A 74 -15.13 -1.72 -7.91
CA TYR A 74 -14.61 -1.86 -9.28
C TYR A 74 -13.22 -2.54 -9.34
N TYR A 75 -12.84 -3.28 -8.29
CA TYR A 75 -11.67 -4.14 -8.24
C TYR A 75 -12.07 -5.58 -7.91
#